data_AF-W0I5M3-F1
#
_entry.id   AF-W0I5M3-F1
#
_cell.length_a   1.000
_cell.length_b   1.000
_cell.length_c   1.000
_cell.angle_alpha   90.00
_cell.angle_beta   90.00
_cell.angle_gamma   90.00
#
_symmetry.space_group_name_H-M   'P 1'
#
loop_
_entity.id
_entity.type
_entity.pdbx_description
1 polymer ?
#
loop_
_entity_poly.entity_id
_entity_poly.type
_entity_poly.pdbx_seq_one_letter_code
_entity_poly.pdbx_strand_id
1 'polypeptide(L)'
;MGEVYNLRSKFKNMRILLVTGRLAEPLVRKYGKGCDVFVAPVSVAAFLTPKLIVHYLKKAGIKSEDYDLILIPGLVRGSAQQIEDELSIPAFKGPRYAFDLPQVLEALKQGFKLSKEVPADDLFQRDALKKVEDIKNKTKNKAYIEKALKKPYNFLIGSLPIGFDFPHRILAEIVDAPKMSIDGIVSKAVYYLNSGADIIDIGMVSGETNLDFVELIPEIRDALKERGYNIPISFDSLNTREIKRALDFADLFLSVDESNLEELVTEKPVVLIPTNQKKGIFPKNPAERVEFLEMLKEKALDLGYKRIISDLILEHIPHLARSITAFQLYRERNPNDVLLAGVGNVVELIDADSVGINAVMAGFAKELKISLLLTTEVSPKCRGSVKELRRALDMMLFDMPKDLGFDLLILKEKRSEKVEYEVKSPIIEAREREVRPENIYFRIFTEENKIWVIAHKGTGQILTIVGEEPNAIIDTILEHFKISPRHAFYLGRELERAKTALKLKRSYIQEVELFKEFY
;
A
#
# COMPACT_ATOMS: atom_id res chain seq x y z
N MET A 1 35.78 -16.17 14.60
CA MET A 1 35.68 -14.77 14.11
C MET A 1 36.06 -14.59 12.63
N GLY A 2 36.95 -15.38 12.02
CA GLY A 2 37.45 -15.11 10.66
C GLY A 2 36.41 -15.13 9.52
N GLU A 3 35.44 -16.04 9.53
CA GLU A 3 34.57 -16.29 8.36
C GLU A 3 33.59 -15.13 8.06
N VAL A 4 33.07 -14.46 9.11
CA VAL A 4 32.12 -13.33 8.96
C VAL A 4 32.76 -12.13 8.24
N TYR A 5 34.08 -11.95 8.41
CA TYR A 5 34.84 -10.95 7.65
C TYR A 5 35.03 -11.34 6.18
N ASN A 6 35.12 -12.64 5.88
CA ASN A 6 35.46 -13.15 4.55
C ASN A 6 34.29 -13.11 3.55
N LEU A 7 33.05 -13.22 4.05
CA LEU A 7 31.86 -12.92 3.23
C LEU A 7 31.77 -11.41 2.93
N ARG A 8 31.94 -10.55 3.96
CA ARG A 8 31.89 -9.09 3.78
C ARG A 8 33.00 -8.55 2.88
N SER A 9 34.18 -9.19 2.81
CA SER A 9 35.26 -8.77 1.90
C SER A 9 34.93 -9.08 0.43
N LYS A 10 34.37 -10.25 0.11
CA LYS A 10 33.99 -10.61 -1.27
C LYS A 10 33.00 -9.62 -1.89
N PHE A 11 31.97 -9.21 -1.17
CA PHE A 11 31.00 -8.22 -1.67
C PHE A 11 31.57 -6.79 -1.79
N LYS A 12 32.72 -6.49 -1.19
CA LYS A 12 33.35 -5.16 -1.26
C LYS A 12 34.18 -4.95 -2.55
N ASN A 13 34.57 -6.03 -3.21
CA ASN A 13 35.38 -6.02 -4.44
C ASN A 13 34.67 -6.64 -5.66
N MET A 14 33.38 -6.99 -5.58
CA MET A 14 32.69 -7.61 -6.71
C MET A 14 32.52 -6.64 -7.89
N ARG A 15 32.99 -7.07 -9.06
CA ARG A 15 32.86 -6.37 -10.34
C ARG A 15 31.48 -6.67 -10.90
N ILE A 16 30.56 -5.73 -10.70
CA ILE A 16 29.18 -5.81 -11.18
C ILE A 16 29.07 -5.04 -12.49
N LEU A 17 28.52 -5.67 -13.52
CA LEU A 17 28.22 -5.07 -14.81
C LEU A 17 26.73 -4.73 -14.94
N LEU A 18 26.40 -3.44 -15.00
CA LEU A 18 25.04 -2.95 -15.22
C LEU A 18 24.76 -2.81 -16.72
N VAL A 19 23.78 -3.53 -17.24
CA VAL A 19 23.35 -3.39 -18.64
C VAL A 19 22.28 -2.29 -18.75
N THR A 20 22.36 -1.42 -19.76
CA THR A 20 21.34 -0.38 -20.00
C THR A 20 21.17 -0.01 -21.48
N GLY A 21 20.13 0.76 -21.79
CA GLY A 21 19.94 1.45 -23.08
C GLY A 21 20.23 2.95 -22.97
N ARG A 22 20.45 3.62 -24.11
CA ARG A 22 20.99 4.98 -24.21
C ARG A 22 20.21 6.03 -23.42
N LEU A 23 18.87 6.06 -23.53
CA LEU A 23 18.04 7.06 -22.84
C LEU A 23 18.07 6.95 -21.31
N ALA A 24 18.47 5.80 -20.77
CA ALA A 24 18.60 5.56 -19.33
C ALA A 24 20.04 5.67 -18.82
N GLU A 25 21.06 5.67 -19.69
CA GLU A 25 22.48 5.70 -19.30
C GLU A 25 22.85 6.83 -18.32
N PRO A 26 22.44 8.11 -18.51
CA PRO A 26 22.81 9.18 -17.58
C PRO A 26 22.29 8.94 -16.16
N LEU A 27 21.14 8.28 -16.03
CA LEU A 27 20.56 7.90 -14.75
C LEU A 27 21.26 6.65 -14.18
N VAL A 28 21.50 5.63 -15.00
CA VAL A 28 22.19 4.39 -14.56
C VAL A 28 23.61 4.70 -14.07
N ARG A 29 24.40 5.54 -14.76
CA ARG A 29 25.73 5.96 -14.28
C ARG A 29 25.66 6.84 -13.02
N LYS A 30 24.63 7.68 -12.89
CA LYS A 30 24.42 8.54 -11.71
C LYS A 30 24.09 7.73 -10.44
N TYR A 31 23.30 6.68 -10.57
CA TYR A 31 22.76 5.90 -9.44
C TYR A 31 23.49 4.57 -9.20
N GLY A 32 24.10 3.96 -10.22
CA GLY A 32 24.91 2.74 -10.14
C GLY A 32 26.39 2.97 -9.85
N LYS A 33 26.72 3.93 -8.96
CA LYS A 33 28.11 4.28 -8.65
C LYS A 33 28.88 3.10 -8.05
N GLY A 34 30.08 2.84 -8.57
CA GLY A 34 30.92 1.71 -8.13
C GLY A 34 30.66 0.40 -8.88
N CYS A 35 29.91 0.45 -9.98
CA CYS A 35 29.72 -0.67 -10.91
C CYS A 35 30.08 -0.20 -12.33
N ASP A 36 30.52 -1.13 -13.17
CA ASP A 36 30.73 -0.85 -14.60
C ASP A 36 29.38 -0.86 -15.33
N VAL A 37 29.28 -0.10 -16.42
CA VAL A 37 28.00 0.09 -17.13
C VAL A 37 28.17 -0.23 -18.62
N PHE A 38 27.58 -1.34 -19.03
CA PHE A 38 27.48 -1.78 -20.41
C PHE A 38 26.26 -1.17 -21.10
N VAL A 39 26.50 -0.26 -22.05
CA VAL A 39 25.44 0.42 -22.80
C VAL A 39 25.18 -0.37 -24.07
N ALA A 40 24.11 -1.15 -24.07
CA ALA A 40 23.66 -1.86 -25.26
C ALA A 40 23.12 -0.84 -26.31
N PRO A 41 23.29 -1.10 -27.62
CA PRO A 41 22.97 -0.14 -28.67
C PRO A 41 21.47 -0.07 -28.99
N VAL A 42 20.66 0.33 -28.00
CA VAL A 42 19.21 0.57 -28.10
C VAL A 42 18.83 1.89 -27.44
N SER A 43 17.72 2.50 -27.88
CA SER A 43 17.16 3.72 -27.29
C SER A 43 16.63 3.47 -25.86
N VAL A 44 15.67 2.57 -25.71
CA VAL A 44 15.02 2.21 -24.44
C VAL A 44 15.40 0.79 -24.01
N ALA A 45 15.74 0.61 -22.73
CA ALA A 45 16.14 -0.68 -22.15
C ALA A 45 15.08 -1.81 -22.29
N ALA A 46 13.79 -1.45 -22.37
CA ALA A 46 12.68 -2.39 -22.56
C ALA A 46 12.71 -3.14 -23.91
N PHE A 47 13.50 -2.67 -24.89
CA PHE A 47 13.69 -3.34 -26.18
C PHE A 47 14.81 -4.40 -26.16
N LEU A 48 15.54 -4.56 -25.05
CA LEU A 48 16.54 -5.63 -24.91
C LEU A 48 15.87 -6.99 -24.68
N THR A 49 16.59 -8.03 -25.09
CA THR A 49 16.33 -9.43 -24.74
C THR A 49 17.63 -10.09 -24.28
N PRO A 50 17.59 -11.15 -23.45
CA PRO A 50 18.78 -11.86 -22.98
C PRO A 50 19.76 -12.26 -24.10
N LYS A 51 19.24 -12.77 -25.23
CA LYS A 51 20.05 -13.16 -26.41
C LYS A 51 20.80 -11.98 -27.05
N LEU A 52 20.18 -10.79 -27.10
CA LEU A 52 20.86 -9.58 -27.58
C LEU A 52 21.97 -9.14 -26.61
N ILE A 53 21.71 -9.24 -25.31
CA ILE A 53 22.70 -8.89 -24.26
C ILE A 53 23.93 -9.80 -24.37
N VAL A 54 23.75 -11.12 -24.51
CA VAL A 54 24.85 -12.08 -24.81
C VAL A 54 25.65 -11.65 -26.03
N HIS A 55 24.98 -11.42 -27.16
CA HIS A 55 25.63 -11.10 -28.42
C HIS A 55 26.52 -9.85 -28.29
N TYR A 56 26.01 -8.79 -27.66
CA TYR A 56 26.76 -7.55 -27.48
C TYR A 56 27.91 -7.69 -26.46
N LEU A 57 27.73 -8.44 -25.38
CA LEU A 57 28.80 -8.69 -24.40
C LEU A 57 29.94 -9.52 -25.00
N LYS A 58 29.63 -10.62 -25.70
CA LYS A 58 30.65 -11.41 -26.44
C LYS A 58 31.39 -10.56 -27.48
N LYS A 59 30.65 -9.71 -28.22
CA LYS A 59 31.21 -8.81 -29.23
C LYS A 59 32.09 -7.70 -28.64
N ALA A 60 31.85 -7.29 -27.40
CA ALA A 60 32.68 -6.36 -26.65
C ALA A 60 33.91 -7.03 -25.98
N GLY A 61 34.12 -8.33 -26.20
CA GLY A 61 35.24 -9.08 -25.63
C GLY A 61 35.07 -9.46 -24.17
N ILE A 62 33.87 -9.31 -23.60
CA ILE A 62 33.57 -9.62 -22.19
C ILE A 62 33.67 -11.13 -21.96
N LYS A 63 34.44 -11.52 -20.95
CA LYS A 63 34.68 -12.90 -20.52
C LYS A 63 34.18 -13.16 -19.10
N SER A 64 34.06 -14.44 -18.75
CA SER A 64 33.78 -14.92 -17.40
C SER A 64 34.74 -14.42 -16.32
N GLU A 65 35.99 -14.11 -16.68
CA GLU A 65 37.01 -13.60 -15.78
C GLU A 65 36.91 -12.09 -15.49
N ASP A 66 36.11 -11.34 -16.26
CA ASP A 66 36.01 -9.87 -16.15
C ASP A 66 35.03 -9.38 -15.08
N TYR A 67 33.95 -10.13 -14.82
CA TYR A 67 32.85 -9.73 -13.94
C TYR A 67 32.34 -10.87 -13.07
N ASP A 68 31.95 -10.54 -11.84
CA ASP A 68 31.40 -11.46 -10.87
C ASP A 68 29.86 -11.52 -10.94
N LEU A 69 29.22 -10.53 -11.57
CA LEU A 69 27.76 -10.37 -11.66
C LEU A 69 27.34 -9.49 -12.85
N ILE A 70 26.28 -9.87 -13.56
CA ILE A 70 25.56 -9.02 -14.53
C ILE A 70 24.17 -8.67 -14.00
N LEU A 71 23.81 -7.38 -14.03
CA LEU A 71 22.45 -6.90 -13.75
C LEU A 71 21.82 -6.32 -15.01
N ILE A 72 20.67 -6.85 -15.42
CA ILE A 72 19.88 -6.36 -16.55
C ILE A 72 18.65 -5.58 -16.07
N PRO A 73 18.12 -4.60 -16.82
CA PRO A 73 17.00 -3.79 -16.36
C PRO A 73 15.72 -4.61 -16.14
N GLY A 74 14.92 -4.27 -15.14
CA GLY A 74 13.70 -5.01 -14.78
C GLY A 74 12.65 -5.06 -15.91
N LEU A 75 12.70 -4.12 -16.85
CA LEU A 75 11.80 -4.08 -18.02
C LEU A 75 12.17 -5.08 -19.13
N VAL A 76 13.32 -5.79 -19.03
CA VAL A 76 13.74 -6.76 -20.04
C VAL A 76 12.81 -7.98 -20.07
N ARG A 77 12.29 -8.30 -21.25
CA ARG A 77 11.46 -9.49 -21.50
C ARG A 77 12.33 -10.75 -21.63
N GLY A 78 11.88 -11.86 -21.04
CA GLY A 78 12.64 -13.12 -20.97
C GLY A 78 13.42 -13.32 -19.67
N SER A 79 14.18 -14.41 -19.57
CA SER A 79 14.96 -14.82 -18.39
C SER A 79 16.45 -14.55 -18.56
N ALA A 80 17.09 -13.98 -17.54
CA ALA A 80 18.52 -13.68 -17.51
C ALA A 80 19.41 -14.93 -17.50
N GLN A 81 18.85 -16.12 -17.24
CA GLN A 81 19.56 -17.41 -17.30
C GLN A 81 20.36 -17.57 -18.61
N GLN A 82 19.76 -17.19 -19.75
CA GLN A 82 20.38 -17.25 -21.08
C GLN A 82 21.67 -16.43 -21.23
N ILE A 83 21.94 -15.48 -20.31
CA ILE A 83 23.19 -14.70 -20.28
C ILE A 83 24.28 -15.46 -19.52
N GLU A 84 23.90 -16.08 -18.40
CA GLU A 84 24.78 -16.90 -17.56
C GLU A 84 25.20 -18.19 -18.28
N ASP A 85 24.26 -18.85 -18.98
CA ASP A 85 24.52 -20.04 -19.79
C ASP A 85 25.60 -19.80 -20.86
N GLU A 86 25.60 -18.61 -21.46
CA GLU A 86 26.41 -18.24 -22.62
C GLU A 86 27.74 -17.56 -22.26
N LEU A 87 27.82 -16.86 -21.13
CA LEU A 87 29.01 -16.12 -20.68
C LEU A 87 29.70 -16.74 -19.45
N SER A 88 29.03 -17.66 -18.76
CA SER A 88 29.46 -18.19 -17.45
C SER A 88 29.62 -17.11 -16.37
N ILE A 89 28.88 -16.00 -16.47
CA ILE A 89 28.81 -14.91 -15.47
C ILE A 89 27.40 -14.90 -14.86
N PRO A 90 27.23 -14.94 -13.53
CA PRO A 90 25.92 -14.89 -12.87
C PRO A 90 25.08 -13.69 -13.32
N ALA A 91 23.85 -13.92 -13.79
CA ALA A 91 23.05 -12.88 -14.44
C ALA A 91 21.61 -12.78 -13.89
N PHE A 92 21.19 -11.57 -13.50
CA PHE A 92 19.91 -11.32 -12.81
C PHE A 92 19.23 -10.03 -13.27
N LYS A 93 17.93 -9.87 -12.95
CA LYS A 93 17.21 -8.62 -13.15
C LYS A 93 17.40 -7.67 -11.96
N GLY A 94 17.84 -6.46 -12.28
CA GLY A 94 17.77 -5.28 -11.42
C GLY A 94 16.37 -4.64 -11.45
N PRO A 95 16.27 -3.35 -11.10
CA PRO A 95 14.99 -2.65 -10.97
C PRO A 95 14.46 -2.21 -12.34
N ARG A 96 13.15 -1.94 -12.44
CA ARG A 96 12.54 -1.31 -13.64
C ARG A 96 13.08 0.09 -13.92
N TYR A 97 13.38 0.87 -12.88
CA TYR A 97 13.84 2.27 -13.02
C TYR A 97 15.24 2.47 -12.41
N ALA A 98 16.07 3.24 -13.11
CA ALA A 98 17.47 3.47 -12.72
C ALA A 98 17.65 4.19 -11.37
N PHE A 99 16.62 4.91 -10.89
CA PHE A 99 16.63 5.61 -9.62
C PHE A 99 16.76 4.66 -8.41
N ASP A 100 16.32 3.41 -8.56
CA ASP A 100 16.22 2.44 -7.47
C ASP A 100 17.45 1.50 -7.41
N LEU A 101 18.41 1.67 -8.34
CA LEU A 101 19.69 0.94 -8.35
C LEU A 101 20.51 1.02 -7.05
N PRO A 102 20.57 2.15 -6.29
CA PRO A 102 21.36 2.20 -5.06
C PRO A 102 20.85 1.21 -4.01
N GLN A 103 19.53 1.04 -3.93
CA GLN A 103 18.88 0.07 -3.05
C GLN A 103 19.19 -1.37 -3.47
N VAL A 104 19.14 -1.67 -4.77
CA VAL A 104 19.46 -3.00 -5.31
C VAL A 104 20.91 -3.39 -5.05
N LEU A 105 21.86 -2.48 -5.28
CA LEU A 105 23.28 -2.73 -5.06
C LEU A 105 23.63 -2.88 -3.58
N GLU A 106 22.96 -2.15 -2.69
CA GLU A 106 23.17 -2.26 -1.25
C GLU A 106 22.52 -3.54 -0.68
N ALA A 107 21.32 -3.90 -1.11
CA ALA A 107 20.69 -5.19 -0.76
C ALA A 107 21.53 -6.39 -1.23
N LEU A 108 22.14 -6.31 -2.42
CA LEU A 108 23.08 -7.34 -2.92
C LEU A 108 24.28 -7.52 -1.97
N LYS A 109 24.94 -6.43 -1.52
CA LYS A 109 26.04 -6.51 -0.54
C LYS A 109 25.64 -7.14 0.79
N GLN A 110 24.35 -7.05 1.14
CA GLN A 110 23.75 -7.64 2.32
C GLN A 110 23.27 -9.09 2.10
N GLY A 111 23.50 -9.66 0.91
CA GLY A 111 23.21 -11.06 0.58
C GLY A 111 21.82 -11.31 -0.02
N PHE A 112 21.09 -10.27 -0.45
CA PHE A 112 19.78 -10.42 -1.08
C PHE A 112 19.87 -11.21 -2.41
N LYS A 113 18.96 -12.17 -2.60
CA LYS A 113 18.93 -13.01 -3.80
C LYS A 113 18.00 -12.42 -4.85
N LEU A 114 18.57 -11.93 -5.95
CA LEU A 114 17.82 -11.49 -7.13
C LEU A 114 17.28 -12.68 -7.93
N SER A 115 16.32 -12.40 -8.82
CA SER A 115 15.74 -13.37 -9.75
C SER A 115 16.27 -13.13 -11.16
N LYS A 116 16.26 -14.20 -11.96
CA LYS A 116 16.55 -14.15 -13.39
C LYS A 116 15.35 -13.70 -14.21
N GLU A 117 14.14 -13.71 -13.62
CA GLU A 117 12.88 -13.50 -14.33
C GLU A 117 12.04 -12.34 -13.78
N VAL A 118 12.02 -12.19 -12.44
CA VAL A 118 11.26 -11.17 -11.73
C VAL A 118 12.12 -9.93 -11.48
N PRO A 119 11.63 -8.69 -11.75
CA PRO A 119 12.35 -7.45 -11.46
C PRO A 119 12.69 -7.29 -9.97
N ALA A 120 13.81 -6.61 -9.66
CA ALA A 120 14.23 -6.41 -8.27
C ALA A 120 13.20 -5.62 -7.44
N ASP A 121 12.47 -4.69 -8.05
CA ASP A 121 11.38 -3.93 -7.42
C ASP A 121 10.17 -4.83 -7.07
N ASP A 122 9.78 -5.76 -7.95
CA ASP A 122 8.76 -6.79 -7.61
C ASP A 122 9.27 -7.76 -6.53
N LEU A 123 10.58 -8.06 -6.49
CA LEU A 123 11.17 -8.92 -5.46
C LEU A 123 11.19 -8.25 -4.09
N PHE A 124 11.56 -6.97 -4.00
CA PHE A 124 11.47 -6.21 -2.75
C PHE A 124 10.03 -6.09 -2.28
N GLN A 125 9.07 -5.83 -3.19
CA GLN A 125 7.66 -5.85 -2.85
C GLN A 125 7.23 -7.19 -2.25
N ARG A 126 7.60 -8.31 -2.89
CA ARG A 126 7.26 -9.67 -2.42
C ARG A 126 7.94 -10.03 -1.11
N ASP A 127 9.23 -9.70 -0.93
CA ASP A 127 9.98 -9.98 0.30
C ASP A 127 9.50 -9.11 1.47
N ALA A 128 9.19 -7.83 1.23
CA ALA A 128 8.64 -6.94 2.25
C ALA A 128 7.20 -7.34 2.64
N LEU A 129 6.31 -7.62 1.68
CA LEU A 129 4.98 -8.13 1.97
C LEU A 129 5.03 -9.50 2.65
N LYS A 130 5.98 -10.36 2.27
CA LYS A 130 6.21 -11.62 2.99
C LYS A 130 6.70 -11.37 4.42
N LYS A 131 7.61 -10.42 4.68
CA LYS A 131 8.03 -10.07 6.04
C LYS A 131 6.87 -9.54 6.89
N VAL A 132 6.01 -8.69 6.32
CA VAL A 132 4.75 -8.24 6.93
C VAL A 132 3.87 -9.44 7.29
N GLU A 133 3.74 -10.40 6.37
CA GLU A 133 2.95 -11.62 6.59
C GLU A 133 3.60 -12.60 7.59
N ASP A 134 4.91 -12.82 7.56
CA ASP A 134 5.66 -13.65 8.51
C ASP A 134 5.56 -13.06 9.94
N ILE A 135 5.61 -11.73 10.08
CA ILE A 135 5.34 -11.02 11.34
C ILE A 135 3.89 -11.25 11.79
N LYS A 136 2.90 -10.99 10.91
CA LYS A 136 1.48 -11.21 11.22
C LYS A 136 1.20 -12.67 11.61
N ASN A 137 1.74 -13.64 10.88
CA ASN A 137 1.52 -15.06 11.11
C ASN A 137 2.26 -15.58 12.36
N LYS A 138 3.45 -15.05 12.68
CA LYS A 138 4.08 -15.23 14.00
C LYS A 138 3.16 -14.75 15.13
N THR A 139 2.52 -13.59 14.96
CA THR A 139 1.59 -13.04 15.96
C THR A 139 0.24 -13.76 16.05
N LYS A 140 -0.07 -14.66 15.10
CA LYS A 140 -1.20 -15.62 15.16
C LYS A 140 -0.84 -16.96 15.83
N ASN A 141 0.44 -17.23 16.11
CA ASN A 141 0.86 -18.52 16.67
C ASN A 141 0.48 -18.62 18.17
N LYS A 142 -0.22 -19.69 18.56
CA LYS A 142 -0.71 -19.88 19.95
C LYS A 142 0.40 -19.76 21.01
N ALA A 143 1.53 -20.45 20.84
CA ALA A 143 2.63 -20.41 21.80
C ALA A 143 3.33 -19.04 21.85
N TYR A 144 3.30 -18.25 20.77
CA TYR A 144 3.73 -16.86 20.79
C TYR A 144 2.74 -15.98 21.58
N ILE A 145 1.43 -16.12 21.31
CA ILE A 145 0.36 -15.40 22.00
C ILE A 145 0.39 -15.70 23.51
N GLU A 146 0.42 -16.97 23.91
CA GLU A 146 0.53 -17.43 25.31
C GLU A 146 1.78 -16.90 26.04
N LYS A 147 2.87 -16.64 25.31
CA LYS A 147 4.08 -16.02 25.88
C LYS A 147 3.95 -14.50 25.99
N ALA A 148 3.35 -13.85 25.00
CA ALA A 148 3.16 -12.41 24.95
C ALA A 148 2.12 -11.91 25.98
N LEU A 149 1.00 -12.63 26.14
CA LEU A 149 -0.07 -12.33 27.11
C LEU A 149 0.36 -12.42 28.60
N LYS A 150 1.60 -12.82 28.88
CA LYS A 150 2.18 -12.77 30.25
C LYS A 150 2.77 -11.40 30.61
N LYS A 151 2.76 -10.45 29.67
CA LYS A 151 3.22 -9.06 29.87
C LYS A 151 2.00 -8.16 30.11
N PRO A 152 2.07 -7.19 31.03
CA PRO A 152 0.90 -6.38 31.43
C PRO A 152 0.33 -5.52 30.29
N TYR A 153 1.16 -5.15 29.31
CA TYR A 153 0.80 -4.33 28.15
C TYR A 153 0.21 -5.13 26.97
N ASN A 154 -0.22 -6.39 27.19
CA ASN A 154 -0.84 -7.25 26.19
C ASN A 154 -2.08 -7.95 26.77
N PHE A 155 -3.21 -7.93 26.06
CA PHE A 155 -4.40 -8.71 26.44
C PHE A 155 -5.26 -9.12 25.23
N LEU A 156 -6.39 -9.78 25.48
CA LEU A 156 -7.36 -10.17 24.46
C LEU A 156 -8.57 -9.23 24.44
N ILE A 157 -8.98 -8.82 23.24
CA ILE A 157 -10.30 -8.27 22.92
C ILE A 157 -11.06 -9.39 22.17
N GLY A 158 -12.07 -9.98 22.80
CA GLY A 158 -12.66 -11.23 22.32
C GLY A 158 -11.59 -12.32 22.18
N SER A 159 -11.36 -12.79 20.94
CA SER A 159 -10.28 -13.72 20.57
C SER A 159 -8.99 -13.06 20.06
N LEU A 160 -9.01 -11.74 19.82
CA LEU A 160 -7.93 -11.01 19.16
C LEU A 160 -6.87 -10.52 20.19
N PRO A 161 -5.59 -10.89 20.03
CA PRO A 161 -4.53 -10.39 20.90
C PRO A 161 -4.03 -9.01 20.45
N ILE A 162 -3.93 -8.10 21.42
CA ILE A 162 -3.54 -6.70 21.22
C ILE A 162 -2.48 -6.28 22.25
N GLY A 163 -1.73 -5.22 21.96
CA GLY A 163 -0.61 -4.75 22.79
C GLY A 163 0.72 -4.72 22.04
N PHE A 164 1.80 -4.36 22.72
CA PHE A 164 3.09 -4.04 22.07
C PHE A 164 3.82 -5.22 21.41
N ASP A 165 3.44 -6.47 21.70
CA ASP A 165 3.98 -7.66 20.99
C ASP A 165 3.18 -8.03 19.72
N PHE A 166 2.14 -7.26 19.39
CA PHE A 166 1.20 -7.49 18.30
C PHE A 166 1.23 -6.33 17.29
N PRO A 167 0.77 -6.54 16.03
CA PRO A 167 0.67 -5.47 15.07
C PRO A 167 -0.43 -4.48 15.49
N HIS A 168 -0.22 -3.19 15.20
CA HIS A 168 -1.24 -2.15 15.28
C HIS A 168 -2.56 -2.63 14.65
N ARG A 169 -3.65 -2.53 15.42
CA ARG A 169 -4.98 -3.01 15.06
C ARG A 169 -5.85 -1.88 14.53
N ILE A 170 -6.64 -2.16 13.50
CA ILE A 170 -7.65 -1.23 13.00
C ILE A 170 -9.03 -1.60 13.55
N LEU A 171 -9.68 -0.65 14.20
CA LEU A 171 -11.13 -0.63 14.37
C LEU A 171 -11.70 0.13 13.16
N ALA A 172 -12.62 -0.49 12.44
CA ALA A 172 -13.33 0.16 11.34
C ALA A 172 -14.79 0.44 11.72
N GLU A 173 -15.12 1.71 11.81
CA GLU A 173 -16.38 2.22 12.38
C GLU A 173 -17.53 2.22 11.36
N ILE A 174 -18.60 1.51 11.69
CA ILE A 174 -19.90 1.63 11.04
C ILE A 174 -20.68 2.72 11.78
N VAL A 175 -20.40 3.97 11.42
CA VAL A 175 -21.10 5.17 11.92
C VAL A 175 -22.61 5.04 11.69
N ASP A 176 -23.40 5.49 12.67
CA ASP A 176 -24.87 5.56 12.58
C ASP A 176 -25.52 4.19 12.31
N ALA A 177 -24.93 3.10 12.83
CA ALA A 177 -25.37 1.73 12.55
C ALA A 177 -26.87 1.45 12.79
N PRO A 178 -27.56 2.00 13.82
CA PRO A 178 -29.01 1.87 13.98
C PRO A 178 -29.86 2.38 12.83
N LYS A 179 -29.31 3.23 11.95
CA LYS A 179 -29.98 3.77 10.74
C LYS A 179 -29.75 2.89 9.50
N MET A 180 -29.04 1.77 9.62
CA MET A 180 -28.73 0.83 8.55
C MET A 180 -29.49 -0.50 8.70
N SER A 181 -29.75 -1.19 7.60
CA SER A 181 -30.22 -2.59 7.64
C SER A 181 -29.08 -3.54 8.01
N ILE A 182 -29.43 -4.71 8.58
CA ILE A 182 -28.46 -5.77 8.92
C ILE A 182 -27.60 -6.15 7.71
N ASP A 183 -28.20 -6.38 6.54
CA ASP A 183 -27.47 -6.64 5.29
C ASP A 183 -26.49 -5.51 4.91
N GLY A 184 -26.87 -4.24 5.13
CA GLY A 184 -26.01 -3.08 4.89
C GLY A 184 -24.81 -3.06 5.83
N ILE A 185 -25.04 -3.33 7.12
CA ILE A 185 -24.00 -3.41 8.16
C ILE A 185 -23.06 -4.57 7.87
N VAL A 186 -23.58 -5.77 7.62
CA VAL A 186 -22.79 -6.97 7.29
C VAL A 186 -22.00 -6.75 6.00
N SER A 187 -22.57 -6.11 4.98
CA SER A 187 -21.85 -5.79 3.73
C SER A 187 -20.70 -4.79 3.97
N LYS A 188 -20.94 -3.72 4.74
CA LYS A 188 -19.91 -2.72 5.10
C LYS A 188 -18.82 -3.32 5.99
N ALA A 189 -19.18 -4.18 6.93
CA ALA A 189 -18.26 -4.95 7.77
C ALA A 189 -17.38 -5.90 6.94
N VAL A 190 -17.96 -6.69 6.03
CA VAL A 190 -17.19 -7.57 5.12
C VAL A 190 -16.26 -6.75 4.23
N TYR A 191 -16.68 -5.59 3.72
CA TYR A 191 -15.81 -4.69 2.97
C TYR A 191 -14.61 -4.21 3.83
N TYR A 192 -14.85 -3.73 5.05
CA TYR A 192 -13.79 -3.29 5.96
C TYR A 192 -12.83 -4.42 6.37
N LEU A 193 -13.33 -5.64 6.57
CA LEU A 193 -12.50 -6.81 6.87
C LEU A 193 -11.62 -7.22 5.69
N ASN A 194 -12.13 -7.16 4.45
CA ASN A 194 -11.32 -7.35 3.24
C ASN A 194 -10.31 -6.22 3.00
N SER A 195 -10.64 -5.00 3.42
CA SER A 195 -9.72 -3.85 3.47
C SER A 195 -8.66 -4.00 4.57
N GLY A 196 -8.85 -4.92 5.53
CA GLY A 196 -7.87 -5.28 6.56
C GLY A 196 -8.11 -4.65 7.93
N ALA A 197 -9.36 -4.34 8.27
CA ALA A 197 -9.77 -4.12 9.66
C ALA A 197 -9.51 -5.36 10.53
N ASP A 198 -9.13 -5.14 11.79
CA ASP A 198 -8.94 -6.21 12.79
C ASP A 198 -10.18 -6.38 13.69
N ILE A 199 -10.95 -5.31 13.86
CA ILE A 199 -12.17 -5.18 14.67
C ILE A 199 -13.21 -4.39 13.85
N ILE A 200 -14.48 -4.80 13.91
CA ILE A 200 -15.59 -3.97 13.42
C ILE A 200 -16.18 -3.23 14.61
N ASP A 201 -16.30 -1.91 14.47
CA ASP A 201 -16.88 -1.04 15.49
C ASP A 201 -18.28 -0.58 15.04
N ILE A 202 -19.23 -0.62 15.98
CA ILE A 202 -20.65 -0.32 15.77
C ILE A 202 -20.95 1.02 16.43
N GLY A 203 -20.95 2.09 15.64
CA GLY A 203 -21.20 3.45 16.09
C GLY A 203 -22.69 3.71 16.28
N MET A 204 -23.12 3.94 17.52
CA MET A 204 -24.50 4.25 17.88
C MET A 204 -24.84 5.72 17.62
N VAL A 205 -26.14 6.02 17.50
CA VAL A 205 -26.60 7.39 17.21
C VAL A 205 -26.53 8.26 18.47
N SER A 206 -25.68 9.28 18.45
CA SER A 206 -25.53 10.22 19.56
C SER A 206 -26.84 10.97 19.86
N GLY A 207 -27.25 10.97 21.13
CA GLY A 207 -28.47 11.62 21.63
C GLY A 207 -29.73 10.75 21.60
N GLU A 208 -29.68 9.55 21.03
CA GLU A 208 -30.83 8.64 20.94
C GLU A 208 -30.77 7.49 21.98
N THR A 209 -31.66 6.52 21.90
CA THR A 209 -31.63 5.27 22.68
C THR A 209 -32.22 4.13 21.85
N ASN A 210 -31.35 3.38 21.17
CA ASN A 210 -31.67 2.37 20.17
C ASN A 210 -31.50 0.94 20.71
N LEU A 211 -32.15 0.63 21.84
CA LEU A 211 -32.01 -0.68 22.50
C LEU A 211 -32.42 -1.87 21.61
N ASP A 212 -33.48 -1.72 20.82
CA ASP A 212 -33.97 -2.75 19.90
C ASP A 212 -32.93 -3.13 18.83
N PHE A 213 -32.04 -2.19 18.47
CA PHE A 213 -30.91 -2.46 17.57
C PHE A 213 -29.77 -3.24 18.25
N VAL A 214 -29.56 -3.04 19.56
CA VAL A 214 -28.53 -3.76 20.33
C VAL A 214 -28.82 -5.27 20.34
N GLU A 215 -30.10 -5.67 20.32
CA GLU A 215 -30.55 -7.06 20.18
C GLU A 215 -30.15 -7.72 18.84
N LEU A 216 -29.79 -6.93 17.81
CA LEU A 216 -29.43 -7.42 16.46
C LEU A 216 -27.92 -7.68 16.30
N ILE A 217 -27.10 -7.29 17.28
CA ILE A 217 -25.64 -7.53 17.27
C ILE A 217 -25.28 -9.03 17.16
N PRO A 218 -25.98 -9.98 17.80
CA PRO A 218 -25.78 -11.42 17.58
C PRO A 218 -26.03 -11.84 16.13
N GLU A 219 -27.07 -11.34 15.47
CA GLU A 219 -27.41 -11.67 14.08
C GLU A 219 -26.34 -11.15 13.12
N ILE A 220 -25.89 -9.89 13.30
CA ILE A 220 -24.76 -9.30 12.57
C ILE A 220 -23.50 -10.15 12.76
N ARG A 221 -23.22 -10.62 13.99
CA ARG A 221 -22.06 -11.46 14.29
C ARG A 221 -22.14 -12.83 13.62
N ASP A 222 -23.29 -13.47 13.64
CA ASP A 222 -23.47 -14.81 13.08
C ASP A 222 -23.45 -14.78 11.54
N ALA A 223 -24.07 -13.77 10.92
CA ALA A 223 -23.95 -13.50 9.49
C ALA A 223 -22.48 -13.26 9.05
N LEU A 224 -21.63 -12.68 9.91
CA LEU A 224 -20.19 -12.56 9.68
C LEU A 224 -19.45 -13.90 9.84
N LYS A 225 -19.78 -14.72 10.85
CA LYS A 225 -19.21 -16.07 11.04
C LYS A 225 -19.50 -17.00 9.86
N GLU A 226 -20.72 -16.99 9.33
CA GLU A 226 -21.12 -17.77 8.15
C GLU A 226 -20.27 -17.43 6.92
N ARG A 227 -19.88 -16.16 6.79
CA ARG A 227 -19.01 -15.65 5.73
C ARG A 227 -17.51 -15.87 6.03
N GLY A 228 -17.18 -16.58 7.12
CA GLY A 228 -15.82 -16.95 7.52
C GLY A 228 -15.13 -16.00 8.51
N TYR A 229 -15.79 -14.92 8.95
CA TYR A 229 -15.19 -13.89 9.79
C TYR A 229 -15.52 -14.11 11.27
N ASN A 230 -14.55 -14.62 12.04
CA ASN A 230 -14.63 -14.69 13.49
C ASN A 230 -13.77 -13.59 14.13
N ILE A 231 -14.33 -12.38 14.19
CA ILE A 231 -13.66 -11.15 14.65
C ILE A 231 -14.36 -10.56 15.89
N PRO A 232 -13.67 -9.70 16.67
CA PRO A 232 -14.30 -8.99 17.76
C PRO A 232 -15.24 -7.90 17.22
N ILE A 233 -16.36 -7.71 17.90
CA ILE A 233 -17.24 -6.55 17.68
C ILE A 233 -16.99 -5.55 18.79
N SER A 234 -16.70 -4.31 18.41
CA SER A 234 -16.65 -3.16 19.30
C SER A 234 -17.97 -2.39 19.21
N PHE A 235 -18.34 -1.71 20.29
CA PHE A 235 -19.59 -0.97 20.41
C PHE A 235 -19.28 0.43 20.93
N ASP A 236 -19.51 1.46 20.09
CA ASP A 236 -19.34 2.86 20.49
C ASP A 236 -20.69 3.49 20.84
N SER A 237 -20.88 3.75 22.13
CA SER A 237 -21.97 4.54 22.67
C SER A 237 -21.55 5.21 23.98
N LEU A 238 -22.20 6.31 24.30
CA LEU A 238 -22.09 7.01 25.59
C LEU A 238 -23.34 6.78 26.46
N ASN A 239 -24.36 6.11 25.91
CA ASN A 239 -25.62 5.84 26.57
C ASN A 239 -25.49 4.61 27.47
N THR A 240 -25.48 4.82 28.79
CA THR A 240 -25.28 3.75 29.76
C THR A 240 -26.27 2.57 29.62
N ARG A 241 -27.49 2.81 29.11
CA ARG A 241 -28.48 1.74 28.89
C ARG A 241 -28.09 0.82 27.73
N GLU A 242 -27.63 1.42 26.64
CA GLU A 242 -27.16 0.68 25.47
C GLU A 242 -25.91 -0.12 25.78
N ILE A 243 -24.91 0.51 26.43
CA ILE A 243 -23.67 -0.15 26.84
C ILE A 243 -23.99 -1.32 27.78
N LYS A 244 -24.83 -1.11 28.81
CA LYS A 244 -25.27 -2.17 29.74
C LYS A 244 -25.92 -3.36 29.04
N ARG A 245 -26.61 -3.15 27.92
CA ARG A 245 -27.20 -4.25 27.13
C ARG A 245 -26.18 -4.89 26.17
N ALA A 246 -25.34 -4.09 25.55
CA ALA A 246 -24.26 -4.55 24.67
C ALA A 246 -23.16 -5.33 25.42
N LEU A 247 -23.10 -5.23 26.76
CA LEU A 247 -22.24 -6.06 27.62
C LEU A 247 -22.36 -7.57 27.36
N ASP A 248 -23.52 -8.06 26.90
CA ASP A 248 -23.67 -9.47 26.53
C ASP A 248 -23.07 -9.78 25.15
N PHE A 249 -23.14 -8.83 24.21
CA PHE A 249 -22.97 -9.08 22.77
C PHE A 249 -21.67 -8.56 22.15
N ALA A 250 -21.05 -7.51 22.68
CA ALA A 250 -19.81 -6.92 22.16
C ALA A 250 -18.55 -7.36 22.97
N ASP A 251 -17.37 -7.18 22.39
CA ASP A 251 -16.06 -7.57 22.94
C ASP A 251 -15.23 -6.39 23.48
N LEU A 252 -15.57 -5.16 23.09
CA LEU A 252 -14.93 -3.89 23.42
C LEU A 252 -15.99 -2.80 23.50
N PHE A 253 -15.81 -1.82 24.40
CA PHE A 253 -16.70 -0.69 24.56
C PHE A 253 -15.96 0.63 24.42
N LEU A 254 -16.43 1.46 23.48
CA LEU A 254 -16.16 2.89 23.39
C LEU A 254 -17.45 3.60 23.87
N SER A 255 -17.42 4.74 24.55
CA SER A 255 -16.34 5.23 25.40
C SER A 255 -16.84 5.47 26.82
N VAL A 256 -16.00 5.15 27.80
CA VAL A 256 -16.28 5.30 29.23
C VAL A 256 -15.58 6.55 29.74
N ASP A 257 -16.28 7.37 30.52
CA ASP A 257 -15.79 8.65 31.05
C ASP A 257 -16.22 8.85 32.52
N GLU A 258 -15.85 9.98 33.14
CA GLU A 258 -16.17 10.24 34.56
C GLU A 258 -17.69 10.26 34.84
N SER A 259 -18.52 10.37 33.80
CA SER A 259 -19.97 10.46 33.91
C SER A 259 -20.68 9.09 33.92
N ASN A 260 -20.06 8.02 33.40
CA ASN A 260 -20.65 6.69 33.32
C ASN A 260 -19.79 5.56 33.96
N LEU A 261 -18.54 5.84 34.36
CA LEU A 261 -17.60 4.85 34.92
C LEU A 261 -18.16 3.98 36.06
N GLU A 262 -18.80 4.59 37.08
CA GLU A 262 -19.35 3.85 38.23
C GLU A 262 -20.54 2.94 37.85
N GLU A 263 -21.19 3.21 36.71
CA GLU A 263 -22.35 2.45 36.27
C GLU A 263 -22.01 1.22 35.42
N LEU A 264 -20.76 1.08 34.95
CA LEU A 264 -20.37 0.21 33.82
C LEU A 264 -19.28 -0.83 34.13
N VAL A 265 -18.98 -1.07 35.42
CA VAL A 265 -17.92 -1.99 35.87
C VAL A 265 -18.01 -3.35 35.17
N THR A 266 -16.95 -3.74 34.46
CA THR A 266 -16.94 -4.92 33.60
C THR A 266 -15.57 -5.59 33.49
N GLU A 267 -15.58 -6.90 33.22
CA GLU A 267 -14.40 -7.71 32.89
C GLU A 267 -13.94 -7.51 31.42
N LYS A 268 -14.82 -6.96 30.57
CA LYS A 268 -14.53 -6.73 29.16
C LYS A 268 -13.67 -5.47 28.97
N PRO A 269 -12.81 -5.41 27.94
CA PRO A 269 -12.06 -4.20 27.59
C PRO A 269 -12.95 -2.95 27.41
N VAL A 270 -12.50 -1.82 27.96
CA VAL A 270 -13.14 -0.51 27.78
C VAL A 270 -12.12 0.55 27.39
N VAL A 271 -12.54 1.53 26.59
CA VAL A 271 -11.77 2.74 26.29
C VAL A 271 -12.19 3.84 27.26
N LEU A 272 -11.23 4.34 28.04
CA LEU A 272 -11.39 5.54 28.87
C LEU A 272 -11.04 6.79 28.07
N ILE A 273 -11.92 7.79 28.13
CA ILE A 273 -11.69 9.14 27.61
C ILE A 273 -11.71 10.19 28.74
N PRO A 274 -10.86 11.23 28.69
CA PRO A 274 -10.76 12.25 29.72
C PRO A 274 -11.86 13.30 29.62
N THR A 275 -13.11 12.90 29.88
CA THR A 275 -14.27 13.80 29.87
C THR A 275 -15.19 13.59 31.07
N ASN A 276 -16.09 14.55 31.29
CA ASN A 276 -17.39 14.27 31.88
C ASN A 276 -18.47 14.89 31.00
N GLN A 277 -19.11 14.08 30.14
CA GLN A 277 -20.11 14.60 29.21
C GLN A 277 -21.39 15.08 29.92
N LYS A 278 -21.86 14.38 30.97
CA LYS A 278 -23.02 14.84 31.78
C LYS A 278 -22.79 16.22 32.44
N LYS A 279 -21.53 16.61 32.70
CA LYS A 279 -21.13 17.92 33.25
C LYS A 279 -20.57 18.91 32.19
N GLY A 280 -20.40 18.49 30.94
CA GLY A 280 -19.78 19.30 29.88
C GLY A 280 -18.27 19.57 30.06
N ILE A 281 -17.53 18.70 30.76
CA ILE A 281 -16.10 18.90 31.06
C ILE A 281 -15.24 18.23 29.97
N PHE A 282 -14.46 19.04 29.27
CA PHE A 282 -13.55 18.62 28.18
C PHE A 282 -12.19 19.36 28.31
N PRO A 283 -11.16 18.76 28.94
CA PRO A 283 -9.85 19.39 29.11
C PRO A 283 -9.16 19.73 27.79
N LYS A 284 -8.79 21.00 27.60
CA LYS A 284 -8.18 21.53 26.36
C LYS A 284 -6.66 21.65 26.44
N ASN A 285 -6.09 21.71 27.64
CA ASN A 285 -4.65 21.69 27.85
C ASN A 285 -4.13 20.24 27.83
N PRO A 286 -3.03 19.93 27.13
CA PRO A 286 -2.44 18.60 27.12
C PRO A 286 -2.14 18.03 28.52
N ALA A 287 -1.64 18.86 29.45
CA ALA A 287 -1.28 18.40 30.80
C ALA A 287 -2.51 18.05 31.65
N GLU A 288 -3.50 18.96 31.70
CA GLU A 288 -4.79 18.74 32.38
C GLU A 288 -5.49 17.48 31.85
N ARG A 289 -5.42 17.23 30.53
CA ARG A 289 -6.03 16.06 29.90
C ARG A 289 -5.36 14.75 30.33
N VAL A 290 -4.03 14.74 30.43
CA VAL A 290 -3.26 13.60 30.91
C VAL A 290 -3.58 13.29 32.38
N GLU A 291 -3.58 14.33 33.23
CA GLU A 291 -3.87 14.20 34.66
C GLU A 291 -5.30 13.74 34.92
N PHE A 292 -6.27 14.21 34.14
CA PHE A 292 -7.65 13.73 34.18
C PHE A 292 -7.73 12.23 33.81
N LEU A 293 -7.04 11.79 32.75
CA LEU A 293 -7.11 10.39 32.31
C LEU A 293 -6.39 9.43 33.27
N GLU A 294 -5.30 9.86 33.89
CA GLU A 294 -4.64 9.11 34.96
C GLU A 294 -5.56 8.96 36.19
N MET A 295 -6.16 10.05 36.67
CA MET A 295 -7.13 10.02 37.77
C MET A 295 -8.33 9.11 37.46
N LEU A 296 -8.86 9.18 36.24
CA LEU A 296 -9.96 8.33 35.78
C LEU A 296 -9.56 6.85 35.70
N LYS A 297 -8.32 6.56 35.28
CA LYS A 297 -7.76 5.20 35.23
C LYS A 297 -7.63 4.60 36.63
N GLU A 298 -7.03 5.30 37.58
CA GLU A 298 -6.89 4.78 38.95
C GLU A 298 -8.27 4.51 39.58
N LYS A 299 -9.22 5.44 39.42
CA LYS A 299 -10.62 5.23 39.85
C LYS A 299 -11.27 4.02 39.16
N ALA A 300 -10.97 3.74 37.90
CA ALA A 300 -11.46 2.56 37.20
C ALA A 300 -10.84 1.26 37.75
N LEU A 301 -9.54 1.26 38.09
CA LEU A 301 -8.87 0.13 38.73
C LEU A 301 -9.47 -0.15 40.12
N ASP A 302 -9.71 0.88 40.94
CA ASP A 302 -10.37 0.77 42.25
C ASP A 302 -11.79 0.21 42.15
N LEU A 303 -12.53 0.58 41.09
CA LEU A 303 -13.86 0.03 40.78
C LEU A 303 -13.83 -1.40 40.22
N GLY A 304 -12.65 -1.95 39.93
CA GLY A 304 -12.47 -3.34 39.51
C GLY A 304 -12.38 -3.58 37.99
N TYR A 305 -12.26 -2.52 37.16
CA TYR A 305 -12.00 -2.68 35.72
C TYR A 305 -10.60 -3.28 35.50
N LYS A 306 -10.49 -4.35 34.71
CA LYS A 306 -9.21 -5.10 34.54
C LYS A 306 -8.50 -4.89 33.20
N ARG A 307 -9.17 -4.27 32.22
CA ARG A 307 -8.66 -4.09 30.85
C ARG A 307 -9.01 -2.70 30.34
N ILE A 308 -8.19 -1.74 30.74
CA ILE A 308 -8.32 -0.34 30.36
C ILE A 308 -7.50 -0.07 29.09
N ILE A 309 -8.10 0.66 28.17
CA ILE A 309 -7.47 1.28 27.01
C ILE A 309 -7.64 2.80 27.20
N SER A 310 -6.60 3.59 26.91
CA SER A 310 -6.64 5.05 27.10
C SER A 310 -6.60 5.78 25.77
N ASP A 311 -7.57 6.67 25.51
CA ASP A 311 -7.56 7.60 24.37
C ASP A 311 -7.53 9.04 24.89
N LEU A 312 -6.56 9.84 24.42
CA LEU A 312 -6.37 11.24 24.79
C LEU A 312 -7.18 12.18 23.89
N ILE A 313 -8.13 11.64 23.12
CA ILE A 313 -8.95 12.28 22.09
C ILE A 313 -8.07 12.95 21.04
N LEU A 314 -7.78 12.21 19.96
CA LEU A 314 -7.10 12.78 18.79
C LEU A 314 -8.02 13.77 18.06
N GLU A 315 -7.58 15.02 17.92
CA GLU A 315 -8.38 16.13 17.39
C GLU A 315 -7.94 16.53 15.98
N HIS A 316 -8.85 17.09 15.19
CA HIS A 316 -8.57 17.68 13.87
C HIS A 316 -7.82 19.03 13.97
N ILE A 317 -7.36 19.57 12.84
CA ILE A 317 -6.76 20.91 12.76
C ILE A 317 -7.82 21.97 13.13
N PRO A 318 -7.56 22.97 13.99
CA PRO A 318 -6.25 23.45 14.49
C PRO A 318 -5.83 22.88 15.85
N HIS A 319 -6.31 21.68 16.22
CA HIS A 319 -6.12 21.05 17.53
C HIS A 319 -5.34 19.72 17.49
N LEU A 320 -5.01 19.23 16.30
CA LEU A 320 -4.15 18.06 16.08
C LEU A 320 -2.82 18.14 16.84
N ALA A 321 -2.12 19.29 16.78
CA ALA A 321 -0.84 19.45 17.47
C ALA A 321 -0.97 19.27 19.00
N ARG A 322 -2.00 19.88 19.64
CA ARG A 322 -2.20 19.76 21.09
C ARG A 322 -2.59 18.35 21.52
N SER A 323 -3.39 17.65 20.72
CA SER A 323 -3.83 16.29 21.05
C SER A 323 -2.66 15.29 20.90
N ILE A 324 -1.82 15.43 19.86
CA ILE A 324 -0.55 14.70 19.76
C ILE A 324 0.36 14.98 20.98
N THR A 325 0.47 16.23 21.43
CA THR A 325 1.22 16.54 22.68
C THR A 325 0.62 15.83 23.90
N ALA A 326 -0.71 15.71 24.01
CA ALA A 326 -1.35 14.98 25.10
C ALA A 326 -1.00 13.48 25.05
N PHE A 327 -1.01 12.85 23.87
CA PHE A 327 -0.56 11.46 23.70
C PHE A 327 0.93 11.28 24.05
N GLN A 328 1.81 12.21 23.65
CA GLN A 328 3.24 12.17 23.99
C GLN A 328 3.45 12.22 25.51
N LEU A 329 2.88 13.23 26.18
CA LEU A 329 2.98 13.40 27.64
C LEU A 329 2.37 12.22 28.40
N TYR A 330 1.25 11.66 27.91
CA TYR A 330 0.66 10.46 28.51
C TYR A 330 1.60 9.26 28.38
N ARG A 331 2.17 9.02 27.20
CA ARG A 331 3.06 7.87 26.93
C ARG A 331 4.37 7.95 27.70
N GLU A 332 4.91 9.15 27.94
CA GLU A 332 6.10 9.36 28.78
C GLU A 332 5.82 9.01 30.25
N ARG A 333 4.66 9.39 30.79
CA ARG A 333 4.23 9.08 32.17
C ARG A 333 3.77 7.63 32.33
N ASN A 334 3.10 7.08 31.30
CA ASN A 334 2.43 5.77 31.31
C ASN A 334 3.00 4.87 30.19
N PRO A 335 4.23 4.35 30.33
CA PRO A 335 4.96 3.69 29.25
C PRO A 335 4.44 2.28 28.88
N ASN A 336 3.56 1.70 29.70
CA ASN A 336 2.99 0.35 29.51
C ASN A 336 1.54 0.34 29.02
N ASP A 337 0.85 1.48 29.08
CA ASP A 337 -0.61 1.50 28.89
C ASP A 337 -0.99 1.26 27.43
N VAL A 338 -2.06 0.51 27.20
CA VAL A 338 -2.60 0.28 25.85
C VAL A 338 -3.37 1.54 25.43
N LEU A 339 -2.95 2.16 24.33
CA LEU A 339 -3.59 3.38 23.81
C LEU A 339 -4.44 3.08 22.57
N LEU A 340 -5.53 3.84 22.42
CA LEU A 340 -6.32 3.97 21.20
C LEU A 340 -6.24 5.41 20.68
N ALA A 341 -6.38 5.62 19.38
CA ALA A 341 -6.61 6.94 18.81
C ALA A 341 -7.58 6.91 17.62
N GLY A 342 -8.58 7.81 17.63
CA GLY A 342 -9.45 8.11 16.49
C GLY A 342 -8.73 8.85 15.36
N VAL A 343 -8.03 8.14 14.48
CA VAL A 343 -7.39 8.74 13.30
C VAL A 343 -8.40 9.18 12.23
N GLY A 344 -9.60 8.59 12.22
CA GLY A 344 -10.73 9.05 11.39
C GLY A 344 -11.01 10.55 11.56
N ASN A 345 -10.97 11.05 12.80
CA ASN A 345 -11.14 12.47 13.15
C ASN A 345 -10.22 13.40 12.35
N VAL A 346 -9.01 12.93 12.02
CA VAL A 346 -7.99 13.72 11.31
C VAL A 346 -8.09 13.53 9.80
N VAL A 347 -8.35 12.31 9.33
CA VAL A 347 -8.35 11.96 7.91
C VAL A 347 -9.61 12.49 7.21
N GLU A 348 -10.77 12.51 7.88
CA GLU A 348 -12.03 13.04 7.34
C GLU A 348 -12.06 14.58 7.29
N LEU A 349 -11.40 15.27 8.22
CA LEU A 349 -11.51 16.72 8.42
C LEU A 349 -10.33 17.53 7.84
N ILE A 350 -9.73 17.03 6.76
CA ILE A 350 -8.67 17.71 5.98
C ILE A 350 -8.89 17.46 4.48
N ASP A 351 -8.97 18.51 3.67
CA ASP A 351 -9.08 18.45 2.21
C ASP A 351 -7.73 18.15 1.52
N ALA A 352 -7.17 16.97 1.81
CA ALA A 352 -5.97 16.43 1.18
C ALA A 352 -6.06 14.89 1.06
N ASP A 353 -5.24 14.31 0.16
CA ASP A 353 -5.24 12.86 -0.12
C ASP A 353 -5.15 12.02 1.16
N SER A 354 -6.16 11.20 1.41
CA SER A 354 -6.27 10.35 2.61
C SER A 354 -5.02 9.48 2.82
N VAL A 355 -4.47 8.91 1.74
CA VAL A 355 -3.20 8.16 1.71
C VAL A 355 -2.05 8.85 2.43
N GLY A 356 -1.89 10.16 2.26
CA GLY A 356 -0.80 10.92 2.86
C GLY A 356 -1.02 11.14 4.36
N ILE A 357 -2.27 11.40 4.75
CA ILE A 357 -2.66 11.60 6.15
C ILE A 357 -2.55 10.27 6.91
N ASN A 358 -3.09 9.18 6.34
CA ASN A 358 -2.98 7.81 6.87
C ASN A 358 -1.52 7.38 7.08
N ALA A 359 -0.62 7.70 6.14
CA ALA A 359 0.82 7.44 6.29
C ALA A 359 1.45 8.17 7.49
N VAL A 360 1.08 9.44 7.72
CA VAL A 360 1.60 10.24 8.86
C VAL A 360 0.97 9.80 10.19
N MET A 361 -0.34 9.53 10.23
CA MET A 361 -1.02 9.04 11.43
C MET A 361 -0.51 7.67 11.88
N ALA A 362 -0.21 6.76 10.93
CA ALA A 362 0.47 5.50 11.23
C ALA A 362 1.88 5.72 11.80
N GLY A 363 2.59 6.75 11.36
CA GLY A 363 3.90 7.14 11.91
C GLY A 363 3.80 7.54 13.39
N PHE A 364 2.88 8.46 13.73
CA PHE A 364 2.64 8.83 15.13
C PHE A 364 2.20 7.63 15.97
N ALA A 365 1.34 6.74 15.45
CA ALA A 365 0.94 5.53 16.16
C ALA A 365 2.13 4.61 16.48
N LYS A 366 3.09 4.48 15.55
CA LYS A 366 4.32 3.70 15.72
C LYS A 366 5.27 4.31 16.75
N GLU A 367 5.45 5.64 16.73
CA GLU A 367 6.31 6.37 17.66
C GLU A 367 5.74 6.33 19.09
N LEU A 368 4.44 6.61 19.23
CA LEU A 368 3.71 6.66 20.51
C LEU A 368 3.28 5.28 21.02
N LYS A 369 3.53 4.19 20.27
CA LYS A 369 3.06 2.82 20.57
C LYS A 369 1.55 2.77 20.84
N ILE A 370 0.75 3.34 19.93
CA ILE A 370 -0.71 3.28 20.00
C ILE A 370 -1.14 1.92 19.42
N SER A 371 -1.82 1.09 20.22
CA SER A 371 -2.09 -0.31 19.85
C SER A 371 -3.30 -0.46 18.92
N LEU A 372 -4.22 0.49 18.98
CA LEU A 372 -5.55 0.46 18.35
C LEU A 372 -5.77 1.79 17.63
N LEU A 373 -6.14 1.76 16.34
CA LEU A 373 -6.51 2.96 15.59
C LEU A 373 -7.95 2.82 15.10
N LEU A 374 -8.79 3.79 15.46
CA LEU A 374 -10.18 3.89 14.99
C LEU A 374 -10.24 4.77 13.75
N THR A 375 -10.83 4.24 12.68
CA THR A 375 -11.06 4.97 11.43
C THR A 375 -12.41 4.61 10.82
N THR A 376 -12.89 5.47 9.94
CA THR A 376 -14.14 5.28 9.20
C THR A 376 -13.98 5.68 7.74
N GLU A 377 -15.03 5.47 6.96
CA GLU A 377 -15.14 5.92 5.57
C GLU A 377 -16.54 6.53 5.36
N VAL A 378 -16.74 7.74 5.90
CA VAL A 378 -17.98 8.52 5.77
C VAL A 378 -17.92 9.41 4.53
N SER A 379 -16.83 10.18 4.35
CA SER A 379 -16.74 11.06 3.17
C SER A 379 -16.35 10.26 1.91
N PRO A 380 -16.77 10.70 0.71
CA PRO A 380 -16.31 10.11 -0.55
C PRO A 380 -14.79 10.14 -0.73
N LYS A 381 -14.10 11.09 -0.07
CA LYS A 381 -12.64 11.28 -0.10
C LYS A 381 -11.90 10.25 0.77
N CYS A 382 -12.58 9.60 1.70
CA CYS A 382 -12.01 8.59 2.62
C CYS A 382 -12.43 7.16 2.28
N ARG A 383 -13.04 6.93 1.11
CA ARG A 383 -13.30 5.57 0.61
C ARG A 383 -11.98 4.82 0.37
N GLY A 384 -11.87 3.62 0.94
CA GLY A 384 -10.63 2.86 1.01
C GLY A 384 -9.67 3.28 2.13
N SER A 385 -10.01 4.26 2.99
CA SER A 385 -9.15 4.68 4.11
C SER A 385 -8.76 3.53 5.05
N VAL A 386 -9.62 2.53 5.26
CA VAL A 386 -9.27 1.31 6.02
C VAL A 386 -8.13 0.54 5.34
N LYS A 387 -8.18 0.40 4.01
CA LYS A 387 -7.17 -0.28 3.20
C LYS A 387 -5.87 0.52 3.11
N GLU A 388 -5.98 1.84 3.03
CA GLU A 388 -4.86 2.76 3.07
C GLU A 388 -4.15 2.75 4.44
N LEU A 389 -4.91 2.81 5.54
CA LEU A 389 -4.38 2.73 6.89
C LEU A 389 -3.75 1.36 7.17
N ARG A 390 -4.35 0.26 6.72
CA ARG A 390 -3.75 -1.09 6.83
C ARG A 390 -2.41 -1.17 6.12
N ARG A 391 -2.33 -0.59 4.92
CA ARG A 391 -1.09 -0.48 4.13
C ARG A 391 -0.07 0.45 4.80
N ALA A 392 -0.49 1.57 5.38
CA ALA A 392 0.37 2.48 6.14
C ALA A 392 0.97 1.80 7.38
N LEU A 393 0.15 1.11 8.18
CA LEU A 393 0.58 0.33 9.35
C LEU A 393 1.53 -0.82 8.98
N ASP A 394 1.38 -1.40 7.80
CA ASP A 394 2.31 -2.41 7.27
C ASP A 394 3.67 -1.80 6.88
N MET A 395 3.73 -0.52 6.48
CA MET A 395 5.00 0.21 6.32
C MET A 395 5.69 0.44 7.67
N MET A 396 4.91 0.61 8.75
CA MET A 396 5.42 0.82 10.11
C MET A 396 5.90 -0.46 10.82
N LEU A 397 5.82 -1.63 10.18
CA LEU A 397 6.49 -2.85 10.65
C LEU A 397 8.01 -2.84 10.38
N PHE A 398 8.51 -1.87 9.61
CA PHE A 398 9.91 -1.64 9.32
C PHE A 398 10.45 -0.43 10.10
N ASP A 399 11.77 -0.32 10.24
CA ASP A 399 12.43 0.78 10.98
C ASP A 399 12.40 2.12 10.22
N MET A 400 12.17 2.08 8.90
CA MET A 400 11.97 3.26 8.06
C MET A 400 10.86 2.97 7.04
N PRO A 401 9.74 3.72 7.03
CA PRO A 401 8.61 3.50 6.14
C PRO A 401 8.86 4.09 4.74
N LYS A 402 9.97 3.68 4.10
CA LYS A 402 10.45 4.27 2.84
C LYS A 402 10.96 3.20 1.88
N ASP A 403 10.53 3.30 0.62
CA ASP A 403 10.96 2.49 -0.53
C ASP A 403 10.89 0.96 -0.29
N LEU A 404 9.88 0.52 0.47
CA LEU A 404 9.65 -0.88 0.89
C LEU A 404 9.15 -1.82 -0.25
N GLY A 405 9.26 -1.41 -1.52
CA GLY A 405 8.62 -2.09 -2.66
C GLY A 405 7.08 -1.98 -2.70
N PHE A 406 6.45 -1.48 -1.64
CA PHE A 406 5.04 -1.09 -1.62
C PHE A 406 4.88 0.31 -1.03
N ASP A 407 3.81 0.99 -1.44
CA ASP A 407 3.51 2.38 -1.08
C ASP A 407 1.99 2.64 -1.07
N LEU A 408 1.66 3.94 -1.05
CA LEU A 408 0.33 4.55 -1.08
C LEU A 408 0.26 5.62 -2.20
N LEU A 409 0.90 5.37 -3.35
CA LEU A 409 1.02 6.33 -4.46
C LEU A 409 -0.01 6.01 -5.57
N ILE A 410 -1.21 6.59 -5.41
CA ILE A 410 -2.43 6.19 -6.15
C ILE A 410 -2.64 7.06 -7.41
N LEU A 411 -3.33 8.22 -7.29
CA LEU A 411 -3.51 9.16 -8.42
C LEU A 411 -2.21 9.88 -8.75
N LYS A 412 -1.41 10.11 -7.72
CA LYS A 412 -0.01 10.47 -7.82
C LYS A 412 0.78 9.16 -7.86
N GLU A 413 1.10 8.70 -9.05
CA GLU A 413 2.38 8.00 -9.21
C GLU A 413 3.50 8.90 -8.67
N LYS A 414 4.69 8.34 -8.44
CA LYS A 414 5.82 9.09 -7.86
C LYS A 414 6.14 10.40 -8.65
N ARG A 415 5.68 10.59 -9.93
CA ARG A 415 5.92 11.72 -10.93
C ARG A 415 4.85 11.77 -12.13
N SER A 416 3.95 12.81 -12.31
CA SER A 416 2.60 13.00 -13.09
C SER A 416 2.32 13.54 -14.60
N GLU A 417 1.05 13.51 -15.24
CA GLU A 417 0.40 14.32 -16.43
C GLU A 417 -0.90 13.81 -17.33
N LYS A 418 -1.99 14.60 -17.78
CA LYS A 418 -3.04 14.38 -18.94
C LYS A 418 -4.26 15.42 -19.26
N VAL A 419 -5.18 15.26 -20.32
CA VAL A 419 -6.28 16.20 -20.93
C VAL A 419 -7.47 15.58 -21.86
N GLU A 420 -8.66 16.24 -22.22
CA GLU A 420 -9.96 15.74 -22.94
C GLU A 420 -10.87 16.70 -23.93
N TYR A 421 -12.12 16.34 -24.48
CA TYR A 421 -13.00 17.01 -25.59
C TYR A 421 -14.62 16.82 -25.68
N GLU A 422 -15.40 17.24 -26.75
CA GLU A 422 -16.93 17.22 -26.99
C GLU A 422 -17.50 16.47 -28.29
N VAL A 423 -18.80 16.04 -28.36
CA VAL A 423 -19.45 15.24 -29.48
C VAL A 423 -20.97 15.51 -29.72
N LYS A 424 -21.52 15.37 -30.96
CA LYS A 424 -22.97 15.56 -31.32
C LYS A 424 -23.59 14.64 -32.43
N SER A 425 -23.33 13.33 -32.47
CA SER A 425 -23.84 12.41 -33.51
C SER A 425 -24.61 11.19 -32.94
N PRO A 426 -25.36 10.40 -33.76
CA PRO A 426 -26.01 9.17 -33.30
C PRO A 426 -25.03 8.18 -32.66
N ILE A 427 -25.42 7.58 -31.54
CA ILE A 427 -24.57 6.71 -30.71
C ILE A 427 -24.96 5.24 -30.94
N ILE A 428 -23.95 4.36 -31.00
CA ILE A 428 -24.10 2.92 -31.25
C ILE A 428 -23.16 2.17 -30.28
N GLU A 429 -23.66 1.15 -29.58
CA GLU A 429 -22.82 0.31 -28.72
C GLU A 429 -21.80 -0.48 -29.54
N ALA A 430 -20.53 -0.42 -29.11
CA ALA A 430 -19.46 -1.19 -29.72
C ALA A 430 -19.60 -2.69 -29.37
N ARG A 431 -19.50 -3.55 -30.38
CA ARG A 431 -19.45 -5.01 -30.22
C ARG A 431 -18.14 -5.53 -30.80
N GLU A 432 -17.39 -6.27 -30.00
CA GLU A 432 -16.18 -6.91 -30.47
C GLU A 432 -16.50 -7.98 -31.52
N ARG A 433 -15.64 -8.09 -32.53
CA ARG A 433 -15.71 -9.08 -33.62
C ARG A 433 -14.36 -9.78 -33.70
N GLU A 434 -14.31 -10.96 -34.32
CA GLU A 434 -13.03 -11.61 -34.63
C GLU A 434 -12.12 -10.71 -35.49
N VAL A 435 -10.79 -10.87 -35.32
CA VAL A 435 -9.78 -10.17 -36.10
C VAL A 435 -9.30 -11.08 -37.22
N ARG A 436 -9.37 -10.59 -38.47
CA ARG A 436 -8.87 -11.32 -39.64
C ARG A 436 -7.48 -10.79 -40.01
N PRO A 437 -6.51 -11.65 -40.38
CA PRO A 437 -5.17 -11.21 -40.76
C PRO A 437 -5.18 -10.42 -42.07
N GLU A 438 -4.31 -9.42 -42.18
CA GLU A 438 -4.13 -8.60 -43.38
C GLU A 438 -2.77 -8.85 -44.06
N ASN A 439 -2.70 -8.59 -45.37
CA ASN A 439 -1.50 -8.83 -46.20
C ASN A 439 -0.34 -7.86 -45.94
N ILE A 440 -0.59 -6.79 -45.17
CA ILE A 440 0.40 -5.79 -44.75
C ILE A 440 0.23 -5.60 -43.24
N TYR A 441 1.35 -5.57 -42.52
CA TYR A 441 1.37 -5.33 -41.07
C TYR A 441 2.31 -4.18 -40.71
N PHE A 442 2.00 -3.54 -39.58
CA PHE A 442 2.62 -2.29 -39.13
C PHE A 442 3.19 -2.45 -37.74
N ARG A 443 4.39 -1.93 -37.53
CA ARG A 443 5.11 -2.06 -36.25
C ARG A 443 5.36 -0.68 -35.65
N ILE A 444 4.72 -0.39 -34.52
CA ILE A 444 4.87 0.89 -33.81
C ILE A 444 6.02 0.78 -32.82
N PHE A 445 6.90 1.77 -32.80
CA PHE A 445 7.90 1.97 -31.74
C PHE A 445 8.21 3.47 -31.57
N THR A 446 8.94 3.83 -30.51
CA THR A 446 9.37 5.20 -30.25
C THR A 446 10.88 5.32 -30.30
N GLU A 447 11.38 6.29 -31.07
CA GLU A 447 12.79 6.54 -31.33
C GLU A 447 13.04 8.03 -31.64
N GLU A 448 14.16 8.57 -31.15
CA GLU A 448 14.50 10.02 -31.21
C GLU A 448 13.42 10.96 -30.66
N ASN A 449 12.72 10.50 -29.60
CA ASN A 449 11.55 11.16 -28.99
C ASN A 449 10.33 11.31 -29.92
N LYS A 450 10.40 10.70 -31.11
CA LYS A 450 9.32 10.55 -32.09
C LYS A 450 8.72 9.15 -31.99
N ILE A 451 7.58 8.96 -32.64
CA ILE A 451 7.01 7.66 -32.95
C ILE A 451 7.40 7.29 -34.39
N TRP A 452 7.69 6.02 -34.63
CA TRP A 452 8.10 5.46 -35.91
C TRP A 452 7.22 4.26 -36.27
N VAL A 453 6.89 4.14 -37.56
CA VAL A 453 6.11 3.01 -38.10
C VAL A 453 6.73 2.52 -39.40
N ILE A 454 6.92 1.21 -39.49
CA ILE A 454 7.39 0.53 -40.70
C ILE A 454 6.28 -0.34 -41.26
N ALA A 455 6.03 -0.23 -42.57
CA ALA A 455 5.09 -1.06 -43.31
C ALA A 455 5.79 -2.29 -43.91
N HIS A 456 5.26 -3.48 -43.64
CA HIS A 456 5.78 -4.76 -44.15
C HIS A 456 4.73 -5.51 -44.96
N LYS A 457 5.11 -6.01 -46.15
CA LYS A 457 4.27 -6.89 -47.00
C LYS A 457 4.96 -8.24 -47.16
N GLY A 458 4.41 -9.27 -46.52
CA GLY A 458 5.18 -10.49 -46.25
C GLY A 458 6.41 -10.16 -45.41
N THR A 459 7.60 -10.58 -45.83
CA THR A 459 8.85 -10.25 -45.12
C THR A 459 9.44 -8.87 -45.50
N GLY A 460 9.09 -8.33 -46.67
CA GLY A 460 9.71 -7.12 -47.21
C GLY A 460 9.23 -5.84 -46.52
N GLN A 461 10.17 -4.99 -46.10
CA GLN A 461 9.89 -3.59 -45.76
C GLN A 461 9.60 -2.81 -47.04
N ILE A 462 8.53 -2.02 -47.01
CA ILE A 462 8.01 -1.31 -48.19
C ILE A 462 8.23 0.21 -48.06
N LEU A 463 8.05 0.74 -46.83
CA LEU A 463 8.23 2.15 -46.48
C LEU A 463 8.36 2.29 -44.95
N THR A 464 8.99 3.38 -44.51
CA THR A 464 9.14 3.79 -43.11
C THR A 464 8.66 5.23 -42.93
N ILE A 465 7.93 5.51 -41.86
CA ILE A 465 7.22 6.77 -41.57
C ILE A 465 7.51 7.20 -40.13
N VAL A 466 7.61 8.52 -39.89
CA VAL A 466 8.16 9.10 -38.64
C VAL A 466 7.42 10.40 -38.27
N GLY A 467 7.11 10.60 -36.99
CA GLY A 467 6.51 11.84 -36.49
C GLY A 467 6.40 11.92 -34.96
N GLU A 468 6.20 13.10 -34.38
CA GLU A 468 6.09 13.26 -32.91
C GLU A 468 4.65 13.10 -32.40
N GLU A 469 3.67 13.34 -33.27
CA GLU A 469 2.24 13.33 -32.94
C GLU A 469 1.53 12.12 -33.59
N PRO A 470 0.72 11.34 -32.83
CA PRO A 470 0.01 10.16 -33.33
C PRO A 470 -0.72 10.32 -34.66
N ASN A 471 -1.35 11.48 -34.89
CA ASN A 471 -2.15 11.74 -36.09
C ASN A 471 -1.28 11.85 -37.34
N ALA A 472 -0.20 12.64 -37.31
CA ALA A 472 0.65 12.91 -38.47
C ALA A 472 1.27 11.64 -39.10
N ILE A 473 1.44 10.58 -38.30
CA ILE A 473 1.91 9.27 -38.77
C ILE A 473 0.78 8.46 -39.41
N ILE A 474 -0.43 8.50 -38.84
CA ILE A 474 -1.57 7.74 -39.38
C ILE A 474 -1.89 8.21 -40.81
N ASP A 475 -1.73 9.51 -41.07
CA ASP A 475 -2.02 10.13 -42.36
C ASP A 475 -1.06 9.64 -43.47
N THR A 476 0.26 9.73 -43.28
CA THR A 476 1.24 9.27 -44.28
C THR A 476 1.19 7.76 -44.56
N ILE A 477 0.73 6.94 -43.59
CA ILE A 477 0.51 5.51 -43.80
C ILE A 477 -0.61 5.28 -44.84
N LEU A 478 -1.69 6.07 -44.76
CA LEU A 478 -2.87 5.93 -45.61
C LEU A 478 -2.64 6.42 -47.05
N GLU A 479 -1.67 7.33 -47.26
CA GLU A 479 -1.22 7.74 -48.61
C GLU A 479 -0.57 6.59 -49.39
N HIS A 480 0.14 5.69 -48.69
CA HIS A 480 0.99 4.68 -49.31
C HIS A 480 0.41 3.25 -49.24
N PHE A 481 -0.49 2.96 -48.29
CA PHE A 481 -1.02 1.61 -48.07
C PHE A 481 -2.53 1.57 -47.88
N LYS A 482 -3.19 0.64 -48.58
CA LYS A 482 -4.60 0.30 -48.34
C LYS A 482 -4.68 -0.73 -47.21
N ILE A 483 -5.27 -0.32 -46.09
CA ILE A 483 -5.40 -1.08 -44.83
C ILE A 483 -6.85 -1.02 -44.33
N SER A 484 -7.27 -1.96 -43.47
CA SER A 484 -8.62 -1.91 -42.91
C SER A 484 -8.79 -0.81 -41.86
N PRO A 485 -9.99 -0.21 -41.72
CA PRO A 485 -10.28 0.78 -40.67
C PRO A 485 -10.05 0.24 -39.24
N ARG A 486 -10.15 -1.07 -39.02
CA ARG A 486 -9.92 -1.68 -37.71
C ARG A 486 -8.42 -1.78 -37.39
N HIS A 487 -7.57 -1.99 -38.39
CA HIS A 487 -6.12 -1.86 -38.25
C HIS A 487 -5.75 -0.42 -37.90
N ALA A 488 -6.33 0.56 -38.58
CA ALA A 488 -6.11 1.98 -38.30
C ALA A 488 -6.52 2.39 -36.87
N PHE A 489 -7.69 1.94 -36.39
CA PHE A 489 -8.11 2.19 -35.01
C PHE A 489 -7.20 1.53 -33.96
N TYR A 490 -6.79 0.28 -34.21
CA TYR A 490 -5.80 -0.42 -33.37
C TYR A 490 -4.51 0.40 -33.28
N LEU A 491 -3.94 0.81 -34.42
CA LEU A 491 -2.76 1.67 -34.44
C LEU A 491 -3.00 2.97 -33.66
N GLY A 492 -4.11 3.68 -33.88
CA GLY A 492 -4.45 4.91 -33.16
C GLY A 492 -4.49 4.76 -31.63
N ARG A 493 -5.14 3.71 -31.11
CA ARG A 493 -5.18 3.41 -29.67
C ARG A 493 -3.79 3.13 -29.10
N GLU A 494 -2.98 2.37 -29.83
CA GLU A 494 -1.60 2.03 -29.45
C GLU A 494 -0.69 3.28 -29.49
N LEU A 495 -0.87 4.19 -30.45
CA LEU A 495 -0.14 5.46 -30.57
C LEU A 495 -0.48 6.46 -29.45
N GLU A 496 -1.76 6.65 -29.09
CA GLU A 496 -2.09 7.53 -27.95
C GLU A 496 -1.70 6.87 -26.62
N ARG A 497 -1.75 5.53 -26.49
CA ARG A 497 -1.18 4.88 -25.30
C ARG A 497 0.34 5.11 -25.20
N ALA A 498 1.05 5.17 -26.32
CA ALA A 498 2.46 5.63 -26.35
C ALA A 498 2.61 7.11 -25.94
N LYS A 499 1.70 8.01 -26.36
CA LYS A 499 1.71 9.43 -25.96
C LYS A 499 1.36 9.66 -24.48
N THR A 500 0.40 8.94 -23.95
CA THR A 500 0.03 8.94 -22.53
C THR A 500 1.19 8.40 -21.67
N ALA A 501 1.91 7.37 -22.15
CA ALA A 501 3.16 6.93 -21.55
C ALA A 501 4.27 7.99 -21.61
N LEU A 502 4.38 8.78 -22.69
CA LEU A 502 5.37 9.87 -22.81
C LEU A 502 5.08 11.06 -21.87
N LYS A 503 3.81 11.35 -21.57
CA LYS A 503 3.37 12.34 -20.58
C LYS A 503 3.67 11.87 -19.15
N LEU A 504 3.08 10.75 -18.73
CA LEU A 504 3.25 10.11 -17.41
C LEU A 504 4.66 9.49 -17.17
N LYS A 505 5.58 9.57 -18.16
CA LYS A 505 6.93 8.97 -18.12
C LYS A 505 6.98 7.45 -17.85
N ARG A 506 5.97 6.71 -18.33
CA ARG A 506 5.84 5.24 -18.19
C ARG A 506 6.35 4.51 -19.44
N SER A 507 6.49 3.19 -19.35
CA SER A 507 6.92 2.35 -20.49
C SER A 507 5.73 1.96 -21.37
N TYR A 508 5.80 2.28 -22.66
CA TYR A 508 4.86 1.75 -23.66
C TYR A 508 5.42 0.46 -24.28
N ILE A 509 4.57 -0.56 -24.38
CA ILE A 509 4.76 -1.70 -25.27
C ILE A 509 3.41 -1.97 -25.94
N GLN A 510 3.44 -2.24 -27.24
CA GLN A 510 2.25 -2.59 -28.02
C GLN A 510 1.51 -3.75 -27.33
N GLU A 511 0.19 -3.59 -27.16
CA GLU A 511 -0.74 -4.53 -26.51
C GLU A 511 -0.63 -4.72 -24.97
N VAL A 512 -0.04 -3.78 -24.20
CA VAL A 512 0.03 -3.87 -22.71
C VAL A 512 -0.53 -2.63 -22.00
N GLU A 513 -1.22 -2.83 -20.86
CA GLU A 513 -1.78 -1.75 -20.03
C GLU A 513 -0.75 -0.87 -19.29
N LEU A 514 -1.20 0.29 -18.81
CA LEU A 514 -0.33 1.30 -18.18
C LEU A 514 -0.24 1.21 -16.64
N PHE A 515 -1.33 0.85 -15.97
CA PHE A 515 -1.48 0.84 -14.50
C PHE A 515 -1.73 -0.59 -13.98
N LYS A 516 -1.90 -0.74 -12.66
CA LYS A 516 -2.26 -1.99 -11.98
C LYS A 516 -3.28 -1.66 -10.89
N GLU A 517 -4.10 -2.64 -10.51
CA GLU A 517 -5.10 -2.51 -9.44
C GLU A 517 -4.45 -2.31 -8.05
N PHE A 518 -5.15 -1.60 -7.17
CA PHE A 518 -4.76 -1.36 -5.77
C PHE A 518 -5.95 -1.35 -4.81
N TYR A 519 -6.99 -0.56 -5.13
CA TYR A 519 -8.23 -0.49 -4.34
C TYR A 519 -9.03 -1.78 -4.34
#